data_AF-A0A1E4IMM9-F1
#
_entry.id   AF-A0A1E4IMM9-F1
#
_cell.length_a   1.000
_cell.length_b   1.000
_cell.length_c   1.000
_cell.angle_alpha   90.00
_cell.angle_beta   90.00
_cell.angle_gamma   90.00
#
_symmetry.space_group_name_H-M   'P 1'
#
loop_
_entity.id
_entity.type
_entity.pdbx_description
1 polymer ?
#
loop_
_entity_poly.entity_id
_entity_poly.type
_entity_poly.pdbx_seq_one_letter_code
_entity_poly.pdbx_strand_id
1 'polypeptide(L)'
;MAAFDLHPNPNPRERIGFPYVVVMQSAQLDFLPTRLVMPLQRLAGTPAGLPRRLVQPLLVDGERLYAAAHQCAAIPARVLREPLRSLQDQQGALRDALDAVISGV
;
A
#
# COMPACT_ATOMS: atom_id res chain seq x y z
N MET A 1 8.82 3.78 -12.25
CA MET A 1 8.18 4.07 -10.94
C MET A 1 9.05 3.44 -9.87
N ALA A 2 9.25 4.11 -8.74
CA ALA A 2 10.09 3.59 -7.68
C ALA A 2 9.27 2.74 -6.70
N ALA A 3 9.95 1.85 -5.97
CA ALA A 3 9.35 1.18 -4.84
C ALA A 3 8.92 2.23 -3.80
N PHE A 4 7.79 1.97 -3.14
CA PHE A 4 7.16 2.82 -2.14
C PHE A 4 6.58 4.15 -2.65
N ASP A 5 6.50 4.35 -3.97
CA ASP A 5 5.74 5.46 -4.53
C ASP A 5 4.24 5.30 -4.20
N LEU A 6 3.66 6.37 -3.66
CA LEU A 6 2.25 6.48 -3.31
C LEU A 6 1.47 7.10 -4.46
N HIS A 7 0.37 6.47 -4.84
CA HIS A 7 -0.53 6.94 -5.89
C HIS A 7 -1.97 7.01 -5.37
N PRO A 8 -2.82 7.89 -5.92
CA PRO A 8 -4.25 7.79 -5.71
C PRO A 8 -4.74 6.43 -6.22
N ASN A 9 -5.66 5.79 -5.50
CA ASN A 9 -6.24 4.53 -5.97
C ASN A 9 -6.86 4.75 -7.36
N PRO A 10 -6.48 3.97 -8.39
CA PRO A 10 -6.99 4.14 -9.74
C PRO A 10 -8.51 3.92 -9.85
N ASN A 11 -9.12 3.15 -8.94
CA ASN A 11 -10.56 2.95 -8.86
C ASN A 11 -11.23 4.04 -8.01
N PRO A 12 -11.96 5.02 -8.60
CA PRO A 12 -12.55 6.12 -7.85
C PRO A 12 -13.63 5.66 -6.86
N ARG A 13 -14.32 4.54 -7.15
CA ARG A 13 -15.40 4.02 -6.30
C ARG A 13 -14.88 3.47 -4.97
N GLU A 14 -13.65 2.96 -4.96
CA GLU A 14 -13.02 2.40 -3.76
C GLU A 14 -12.33 3.45 -2.90
N ARG A 15 -12.06 4.66 -3.41
CA ARG A 15 -11.31 5.71 -2.70
C ARG A 15 -11.89 6.13 -1.35
N ILE A 16 -13.18 5.86 -1.12
CA ILE A 16 -13.81 6.09 0.20
C ILE A 16 -13.14 5.20 1.26
N GLY A 17 -12.96 3.91 0.98
CA GLY A 17 -12.29 2.98 1.89
C GLY A 17 -10.79 2.89 1.67
N PHE A 18 -10.35 2.96 0.40
CA PHE A 18 -8.98 2.74 -0.05
C PHE A 18 -8.49 3.93 -0.89
N PRO A 19 -8.18 5.07 -0.27
CA PRO A 19 -7.85 6.30 -1.00
C PRO A 19 -6.59 6.19 -1.87
N TYR A 20 -5.62 5.36 -1.47
CA TYR A 20 -4.31 5.28 -2.09
C TYR A 20 -3.85 3.84 -2.31
N VAL A 21 -2.86 3.69 -3.18
CA VAL A 21 -2.09 2.47 -3.38
C VAL A 21 -0.60 2.81 -3.35
N VAL A 22 0.21 1.91 -2.80
CA VAL A 22 1.67 2.05 -2.72
C VAL A 22 2.31 0.99 -3.59
N VAL A 23 3.29 1.38 -4.41
CA VAL A 23 4.08 0.43 -5.21
C VAL A 23 4.96 -0.39 -4.26
N MET A 24 4.79 -1.72 -4.24
CA MET A 24 5.63 -2.62 -3.46
C MET A 24 6.71 -3.31 -4.31
N GLN A 25 6.61 -3.17 -5.63
CA GLN A 25 7.51 -3.80 -6.60
C GLN A 25 8.91 -3.17 -6.58
N SER A 26 9.95 -4.01 -6.61
CA SER A 26 11.34 -3.57 -6.76
C SER A 26 11.55 -2.82 -8.09
N ALA A 27 12.37 -1.77 -8.07
CA ALA A 27 12.77 -1.03 -9.26
C ALA A 27 13.53 -1.89 -10.29
N GLN A 28 14.14 -3.01 -9.86
CA GLN A 28 14.74 -3.99 -10.77
C GLN A 28 13.72 -4.61 -11.73
N LEU A 29 12.43 -4.57 -11.38
CA LEU A 29 11.32 -5.11 -12.17
C LEU A 29 10.49 -3.99 -12.84
N ASP A 30 10.99 -2.76 -12.92
CA ASP A 30 10.24 -1.62 -13.48
C ASP A 30 10.02 -1.75 -15.00
N PHE A 31 10.76 -2.63 -15.68
CA PHE A 31 10.57 -2.96 -17.09
C PHE A 31 9.28 -3.75 -17.38
N LEU A 32 8.62 -4.31 -16.36
CA LEU A 32 7.35 -5.04 -16.52
C LEU A 32 6.18 -4.08 -16.79
N PRO A 33 5.11 -4.51 -17.48
CA PRO A 33 3.95 -3.65 -17.74
C PRO A 33 3.00 -3.49 -16.54
N THR A 34 3.24 -4.20 -15.44
CA THR A 34 2.42 -4.20 -14.22
C THR A 34 3.24 -3.76 -13.00
N ARG A 35 2.53 -3.28 -11.98
CA ARG A 35 3.10 -2.99 -10.66
C ARG A 35 2.36 -3.78 -9.60
N LEU A 36 3.09 -4.51 -8.76
CA LEU A 36 2.57 -4.98 -7.47
C LEU A 36 2.32 -3.77 -6.58
N VAL A 37 1.06 -3.57 -6.20
CA VAL A 37 0.65 -2.48 -5.32
C VAL A 37 -0.05 -3.00 -4.08
N MET A 38 0.09 -2.24 -3.00
CA MET A 38 -0.61 -2.44 -1.73
C MET A 38 -1.62 -1.32 -1.52
N PRO A 39 -2.92 -1.63 -1.39
CA PRO A 39 -3.92 -0.61 -1.02
C PRO A 39 -3.69 -0.11 0.40
N LEU A 40 -3.92 1.20 0.61
CA LEU A 40 -3.99 1.80 1.94
C LEU A 40 -5.45 2.04 2.28
N GLN A 41 -5.89 1.56 3.44
CA GLN A 41 -7.27 1.61 3.88
C GLN A 41 -7.46 2.59 5.04
N ARG A 42 -8.65 3.21 5.05
CA ARG A 42 -9.21 3.86 6.24
C ARG A 42 -9.85 2.80 7.11
N LEU A 43 -9.52 2.80 8.39
CA LEU A 43 -10.19 1.99 9.39
C LEU A 43 -10.97 2.92 10.32
N ALA A 44 -12.26 2.65 10.54
CA ALA A 44 -13.07 3.39 11.51
C ALA A 44 -12.59 3.18 12.96
N GLY A 45 -11.78 2.15 13.19
CA GLY A 45 -11.04 1.85 14.40
C GLY A 45 -10.10 0.66 14.15
N THR A 46 -9.06 0.48 14.97
CA THR A 46 -8.17 -0.69 14.84
C THR A 46 -8.95 -1.96 15.20
N PRO A 47 -9.17 -2.91 14.27
CA PRO A 47 -9.95 -4.10 14.56
C PRO A 47 -9.27 -4.93 15.65
N ALA A 48 -10.05 -5.32 16.67
CA ALA A 48 -9.56 -6.20 17.72
C ALA A 48 -9.18 -7.57 17.13
N GLY A 49 -8.04 -8.12 17.57
CA GLY A 49 -7.58 -9.45 17.16
C GLY A 49 -6.74 -9.52 15.88
N LEU A 50 -6.52 -8.39 15.18
CA LEU A 50 -5.56 -8.39 14.08
C LEU A 50 -4.10 -8.42 14.60
N PRO A 51 -3.21 -9.17 13.94
CA PRO A 51 -1.77 -9.11 14.19
C PRO A 51 -1.27 -7.67 14.17
N ARG A 52 -0.53 -7.25 15.21
CA ARG A 52 -0.02 -5.87 15.34
C ARG A 52 0.74 -5.39 14.11
N ARG A 53 1.46 -6.30 13.44
CA ARG A 53 2.21 -6.03 12.21
C ARG A 53 1.32 -5.66 11.02
N LEU A 54 0.09 -6.17 10.95
CA LEU A 54 -0.89 -5.81 9.90
C LEU A 54 -1.56 -4.45 10.13
N VAL A 55 -1.56 -3.95 11.37
CA VAL A 55 -2.26 -2.73 11.77
C VAL A 55 -1.31 -1.63 12.23
N GLN A 56 -0.05 -1.66 11.76
CA GLN A 56 0.85 -0.52 11.94
C GLN A 56 0.32 0.68 11.13
N PRO A 57 0.14 1.85 11.76
CA PRO A 57 -0.37 3.01 11.07
C PRO A 57 0.69 3.62 10.15
N LEU A 58 0.25 4.01 8.96
CA LEU A 58 1.00 4.84 8.02
C LEU A 58 0.45 6.27 8.09
N LEU A 59 1.32 7.26 8.00
CA LEU A 59 0.96 8.67 7.94
C LEU A 59 1.13 9.20 6.53
N VAL A 60 0.02 9.64 5.93
CA VAL A 60 -0.03 10.26 4.60
C VAL A 60 -0.73 11.60 4.75
N ASP A 61 -0.01 12.70 4.57
CA ASP A 61 -0.55 14.07 4.63
C ASP A 61 -1.38 14.36 5.90
N GLY A 62 -0.92 13.83 7.04
CA GLY A 62 -1.60 13.95 8.34
C GLY A 62 -2.76 12.96 8.55
N GLU A 63 -3.16 12.22 7.52
CA GLU A 63 -4.14 11.14 7.60
C GLU A 63 -3.48 9.84 8.06
N ARG A 64 -4.11 9.17 9.03
CA ARG A 64 -3.70 7.85 9.49
C ARG A 64 -4.37 6.76 8.66
N LEU A 65 -3.57 5.97 7.97
CA LEU A 65 -4.00 4.88 7.11
C LEU A 65 -3.35 3.56 7.54
N TYR A 66 -3.85 2.47 6.99
CA TYR A 66 -3.35 1.13 7.30
C TYR A 66 -3.10 0.35 6.03
N ALA A 67 -2.06 -0.47 6.03
CA ALA A 67 -1.76 -1.38 4.93
C ALA A 67 -2.87 -2.45 4.83
N ALA A 68 -3.55 -2.53 3.68
CA ALA A 68 -4.42 -3.65 3.36
C ALA A 68 -3.60 -4.73 2.62
N ALA A 69 -2.54 -5.24 3.27
CA ALA A 69 -1.56 -6.11 2.62
C ALA A 69 -2.15 -7.40 2.01
N HIS A 70 -3.25 -7.91 2.58
CA HIS A 70 -3.98 -9.07 2.07
C HIS A 70 -4.72 -8.80 0.75
N GLN A 71 -4.82 -7.54 0.35
CA GLN A 71 -5.40 -7.07 -0.92
C GLN A 71 -4.33 -6.57 -1.89
N CYS A 72 -3.05 -6.88 -1.65
CA CYS A 72 -2.00 -6.64 -2.63
C CYS A 72 -2.36 -7.27 -3.98
N ALA A 73 -2.16 -6.53 -5.06
CA ALA A 73 -2.50 -6.98 -6.40
C ALA A 73 -1.52 -6.42 -7.42
N ALA A 74 -1.34 -7.14 -8.52
CA ALA A 74 -0.69 -6.61 -9.70
C ALA A 74 -1.70 -5.82 -10.53
N ILE A 75 -1.39 -4.55 -10.83
CA ILE A 75 -2.22 -3.71 -11.71
C ILE A 75 -1.41 -3.17 -12.89
N PRO A 76 -2.04 -2.84 -14.03
CA PRO A 76 -1.33 -2.23 -15.16
C PRO A 76 -0.66 -0.91 -14.75
N ALA A 77 0.62 -0.73 -15.07
CA ALA A 77 1.35 0.49 -14.69
C ALA A 77 0.69 1.76 -15.25
N ARG A 78 0.10 1.68 -16.45
CA ARG A 78 -0.61 2.78 -17.12
C ARG A 78 -1.85 3.32 -16.37
N VAL A 79 -2.40 2.57 -15.42
CA VAL A 79 -3.55 3.07 -14.62
C VAL A 79 -3.11 3.86 -13.40
N LEU A 80 -1.84 3.71 -13.00
CA LEU A 80 -1.24 4.52 -11.96
C LEU A 80 -0.92 5.90 -12.54
N ARG A 81 -1.49 6.94 -11.91
CA ARG A 81 -1.21 8.34 -12.25
C ARG A 81 0.20 8.72 -11.76
N GLU A 82 0.59 9.97 -11.92
CA GLU A 82 1.81 10.49 -11.30
C GLU A 82 1.86 10.19 -9.79
N PRO A 83 3.04 9.84 -9.26
CA PRO A 83 3.22 9.62 -7.83
C PRO A 83 2.94 10.91 -7.06
N LEU A 84 2.27 10.79 -5.92
CA LEU A 84 2.03 11.91 -5.01
C LEU A 84 3.29 12.20 -4.18
N ARG A 85 3.91 11.14 -3.67
CA ARG A 85 5.13 11.15 -2.84
C ARG A 85 5.66 9.72 -2.66
N SER A 86 6.85 9.60 -2.11
CA SER A 86 7.36 8.32 -1.62
C SER A 86 7.02 8.09 -0.14
N LEU A 87 6.79 6.83 0.24
CA LEU A 87 6.68 6.33 1.62
C LEU A 87 7.90 5.48 2.02
N GLN A 88 9.06 5.72 1.40
CA GLN A 88 10.31 5.01 1.68
C GLN A 88 10.72 5.07 3.17
N ASP A 89 10.40 6.16 3.86
CA ASP A 89 10.60 6.36 5.30
C ASP A 89 9.76 5.40 6.16
N GLN A 90 8.63 4.93 5.61
CA GLN A 90 7.68 4.02 6.26
C GLN A 90 7.75 2.60 5.68
N GLN A 91 8.81 2.27 4.92
CA GLN A 91 8.97 0.97 4.25
C GLN A 91 8.93 -0.23 5.22
N GLY A 92 9.34 -0.04 6.48
CA GLY A 92 9.32 -1.09 7.49
C GLY A 92 7.91 -1.59 7.75
N ALA A 93 6.98 -0.67 8.02
CA ALA A 93 5.57 -0.99 8.27
C ALA A 93 4.90 -1.67 7.05
N LEU A 94 5.23 -1.22 5.84
CA LEU A 94 4.71 -1.82 4.60
C LEU A 94 5.24 -3.25 4.38
N ARG A 95 6.53 -3.49 4.66
CA ARG A 95 7.13 -4.82 4.55
C ARG A 95 6.62 -5.77 5.64
N ASP A 96 6.55 -5.30 6.88
CA ASP A 96 6.00 -6.06 8.01
C ASP A 96 4.55 -6.48 7.75
N ALA A 97 3.73 -5.59 7.18
CA ALA A 97 2.37 -5.91 6.83
C ALA A 97 2.29 -6.98 5.73
N LEU A 98 3.15 -6.91 4.72
CA LEU A 98 3.22 -7.93 3.67
C LEU A 98 3.70 -9.28 4.21
N ASP A 99 4.76 -9.26 5.03
CA ASP A 99 5.33 -10.46 5.66
C ASP A 99 4.28 -11.14 6.56
N ALA A 100 3.55 -10.36 7.37
CA ALA A 100 2.46 -10.90 8.20
C ALA A 100 1.34 -11.60 7.40
N VAL A 101 1.12 -11.27 6.12
CA VAL A 101 0.19 -11.99 5.24
C VAL A 101 0.82 -13.24 4.63
N ILE A 102 2.08 -13.16 4.21
CA ILE A 102 2.76 -14.22 3.46
C ILE A 102 3.28 -15.33 4.38
N SER A 103 3.89 -14.94 5.49
CA SER A 103 4.69 -15.81 6.35
C SER A 103 4.14 -15.88 7.78
N GLY A 104 3.42 -14.84 8.22
CA GLY A 104 2.78 -14.79 9.54
C GLY A 104 3.73 -14.55 10.72
N VAL A 105 5.00 -14.19 10.47
CA VAL A 105 6.04 -13.96 11.50
C VAL A 105 6.12 -12.52 12.00
#